data_AF-A0A940CMN9-F1
#
_entry.id   AF-A0A940CMN9-F1
#
_cell.length_a   1.000
_cell.length_b   1.000
_cell.length_c   1.000
_cell.angle_alpha   90.00
_cell.angle_beta   90.00
_cell.angle_gamma   90.00
#
_symmetry.space_group_name_H-M   'P 1'
#
loop_
_entity.id
_entity.type
_entity.pdbx_description
1 polymer ?
#
loop_
_entity_poly.entity_id
_entity_poly.type
_entity_poly.pdbx_seq_one_letter_code
_entity_poly.pdbx_strand_id
1 'polypeptide(L)'
;INITEVPPQDLFKTKCDIISPCALGGAINESTKNQLKCRAIVGAANNQLENSALGEWLIKNNIVYSPDYLVNSGGVIAIASEINKTENLLEKQLEKISNRLKFVLEESKKKNEPTNLIAKRIAWERINS
;
A
#
# COMPACT_ATOMS: atom_id res chain seq x y z
N ILE A 1 -20.63 13.37 7.15
CA ILE A 1 -19.79 12.75 6.08
C ILE A 1 -20.51 13.01 4.77
N ASN A 2 -19.87 13.67 3.81
CA ASN A 2 -20.44 13.85 2.47
C ASN A 2 -19.95 12.69 1.59
N ILE A 3 -20.85 12.07 0.84
CA ILE A 3 -20.55 10.96 -0.06
C ILE A 3 -20.88 11.43 -1.48
N THR A 4 -19.92 11.27 -2.38
CA THR A 4 -20.09 11.56 -3.80
C THR A 4 -19.75 10.30 -4.58
N GLU A 5 -20.71 9.81 -5.35
CA GLU A 5 -20.49 8.68 -6.24
C GLU A 5 -19.65 9.13 -7.45
N VAL A 6 -18.74 8.27 -7.88
CA VAL A 6 -17.89 8.49 -9.06
C VAL A 6 -17.99 7.26 -9.94
N PRO A 7 -18.30 7.40 -11.23
CA PRO A 7 -18.30 6.28 -12.16
C PRO A 7 -16.93 5.60 -12.22
N PRO A 8 -16.85 4.27 -12.40
CA PRO A 8 -15.57 3.55 -12.41
C PRO A 8 -14.53 4.12 -13.39
N GLN A 9 -14.97 4.57 -14.57
CA GLN A 9 -14.12 5.17 -15.60
C GLN A 9 -13.48 6.51 -15.21
N ASP A 10 -13.99 7.16 -14.16
CA ASP A 10 -13.54 8.47 -13.70
C ASP A 10 -12.80 8.39 -12.35
N LEU A 11 -12.70 7.20 -11.76
CA LEU A 11 -12.11 6.96 -10.45
C LEU A 11 -10.70 7.55 -10.34
N PHE A 12 -9.82 7.21 -11.28
CA PHE A 12 -8.42 7.68 -11.26
C PHE A 12 -8.27 9.14 -11.72
N LYS A 13 -9.21 9.64 -12.53
CA LYS A 13 -9.22 11.02 -13.04
C LYS A 13 -9.74 12.04 -12.03
N THR A 14 -10.44 11.57 -11.01
CA THR A 14 -11.03 12.39 -9.95
C THR A 14 -9.94 12.89 -9.02
N LYS A 15 -9.90 14.21 -8.83
CA LYS A 15 -8.93 14.83 -7.93
C LYS A 15 -9.22 14.42 -6.48
N CYS A 16 -8.24 13.85 -5.82
CA CYS A 16 -8.31 13.46 -4.41
C CYS A 16 -6.91 13.55 -3.77
N ASP A 17 -6.83 13.46 -2.44
CA ASP A 17 -5.52 13.35 -1.78
C ASP A 17 -5.00 11.90 -1.81
N ILE A 18 -5.90 10.93 -1.57
CA ILE A 18 -5.56 9.51 -1.47
C ILE A 18 -6.47 8.69 -2.36
N ILE A 19 -5.88 7.81 -3.18
CA ILE A 19 -6.59 6.74 -3.86
C ILE A 19 -6.46 5.47 -3.03
N SER A 20 -7.57 4.76 -2.83
CA SER A 20 -7.61 3.53 -2.03
C SER A 20 -8.13 2.36 -2.87
N PRO A 21 -7.25 1.63 -3.58
CA PRO A 21 -7.65 0.45 -4.33
C PRO A 21 -8.06 -0.69 -3.38
N CYS A 22 -9.34 -1.03 -3.34
CA CYS A 22 -9.89 -2.03 -2.42
C CYS A 22 -10.73 -3.12 -3.11
N ALA A 23 -10.80 -3.10 -4.46
CA ALA A 23 -11.58 -4.06 -5.25
C ALA A 23 -10.68 -5.15 -5.85
N LEU A 24 -10.15 -4.89 -7.05
CA LEU A 24 -9.29 -5.83 -7.78
C LEU A 24 -7.82 -5.37 -7.79
N GLY A 25 -6.92 -6.35 -7.95
CA GLY A 25 -5.51 -6.09 -8.24
C GLY A 25 -5.31 -5.50 -9.63
N GLY A 26 -4.10 -4.97 -9.89
CA GLY A 26 -3.74 -4.32 -11.14
C GLY A 26 -4.43 -2.97 -11.35
N ALA A 27 -5.03 -2.39 -10.31
CA ALA A 27 -5.72 -1.11 -10.38
C ALA A 27 -4.80 0.02 -10.89
N ILE A 28 -3.52 -0.03 -10.51
CA ILE A 28 -2.48 0.84 -11.03
C ILE A 28 -1.71 0.05 -12.10
N ASN A 29 -1.86 0.48 -13.35
CA ASN A 29 -1.29 -0.17 -14.52
C ASN A 29 -0.91 0.88 -15.59
N GLU A 30 -0.38 0.44 -16.72
CA GLU A 30 0.03 1.34 -17.82
C GLU A 30 -1.10 2.25 -18.33
N SER A 31 -2.35 1.76 -18.35
CA SER A 31 -3.51 2.53 -18.81
C SER A 31 -4.01 3.55 -17.77
N THR A 32 -3.82 3.28 -16.47
CA THR A 32 -4.35 4.12 -15.38
C THR A 32 -3.33 5.07 -14.77
N LYS A 33 -2.03 4.76 -14.81
CA LYS A 33 -0.98 5.53 -14.11
C LYS A 33 -0.99 7.02 -14.47
N ASN A 34 -1.14 7.36 -15.75
CA ASN A 34 -1.15 8.76 -16.22
C ASN A 34 -2.45 9.51 -15.89
N GLN A 35 -3.47 8.80 -15.41
CA GLN A 35 -4.75 9.40 -15.04
C GLN A 35 -4.78 9.85 -13.59
N LEU A 36 -3.88 9.30 -12.74
CA LEU A 36 -3.86 9.50 -11.30
C LEU A 36 -3.77 10.98 -10.93
N LYS A 37 -4.76 11.49 -10.19
CA LYS A 37 -4.77 12.83 -9.60
C LYS A 37 -4.77 12.78 -8.07
N CYS A 38 -3.76 12.13 -7.51
CA CYS A 38 -3.60 11.94 -6.06
C CYS A 38 -2.19 12.21 -5.57
N ARG A 39 -2.04 12.29 -4.25
CA ARG A 39 -0.74 12.42 -3.57
C ARG A 39 -0.26 11.09 -3.01
N ALA A 40 -1.20 10.19 -2.66
CA ALA A 40 -0.86 8.88 -2.14
C ALA A 40 -1.81 7.79 -2.60
N ILE A 41 -1.31 6.56 -2.57
CA ILE A 41 -2.05 5.33 -2.84
C ILE A 41 -1.90 4.41 -1.62
N VAL A 42 -3.04 4.11 -0.98
CA VAL A 42 -3.12 3.23 0.19
C VAL A 42 -4.43 2.44 0.12
N GLY A 43 -4.38 1.16 -0.22
CA GLY A 43 -5.56 0.33 -0.42
C GLY A 43 -5.45 -1.04 0.23
N ALA A 44 -6.56 -1.78 0.24
CA ALA A 44 -6.64 -3.14 0.75
C ALA A 44 -6.47 -4.23 -0.32
N ALA A 45 -6.63 -3.89 -1.61
CA ALA A 45 -6.52 -4.86 -2.71
C ALA A 45 -5.13 -5.50 -2.73
N ASN A 46 -5.08 -6.77 -3.15
CA ASN A 46 -3.83 -7.47 -3.42
C ASN A 46 -3.32 -7.11 -4.81
N ASN A 47 -1.99 -7.05 -4.99
CA ASN A 47 -1.32 -6.74 -6.25
C ASN A 47 -1.78 -5.40 -6.85
N GLN A 48 -1.82 -4.31 -6.07
CA GLN A 48 -2.35 -3.01 -6.50
C GLN A 48 -1.60 -2.45 -7.71
N LEU A 49 -0.28 -2.66 -7.76
CA LEU A 49 0.54 -2.36 -8.92
C LEU A 49 0.57 -3.60 -9.83
N GLU A 50 0.29 -3.43 -11.11
CA GLU A 50 0.38 -4.49 -12.11
C GLU A 50 1.80 -5.08 -12.22
N ASN A 51 2.82 -4.26 -12.02
CA ASN A 51 4.22 -4.68 -12.01
C ASN A 51 5.09 -3.77 -11.13
N SER A 52 6.31 -4.21 -10.82
CA SER A 52 7.20 -3.49 -9.91
C SER A 52 7.74 -2.17 -10.47
N ALA A 53 7.82 -2.01 -11.80
CA ALA A 53 8.34 -0.81 -12.44
C ALA A 53 7.42 0.40 -12.22
N LEU A 54 6.13 0.17 -11.96
CA LEU A 54 5.21 1.24 -11.56
C LEU A 54 5.61 1.92 -10.25
N GLY A 55 6.32 1.21 -9.36
CA GLY A 55 6.88 1.85 -8.15
C GLY A 55 7.86 2.97 -8.49
N GLU A 56 8.70 2.79 -9.51
CA GLU A 56 9.61 3.83 -10.00
C GLU A 56 8.86 4.98 -10.67
N TRP A 57 7.80 4.66 -11.40
CA TRP A 57 6.97 5.69 -12.02
C TRP A 57 6.30 6.56 -10.95
N LEU A 58 5.78 5.96 -9.87
CA LEU A 58 5.10 6.67 -8.78
C LEU A 58 6.04 7.64 -8.06
N ILE A 59 7.26 7.21 -7.71
CA ILE A 59 8.25 8.11 -7.07
C ILE A 59 8.65 9.26 -8.01
N LYS A 60 8.87 8.99 -9.30
CA LYS A 60 9.19 10.03 -10.31
C LYS A 60 8.06 11.05 -10.47
N ASN A 61 6.81 10.65 -10.21
CA ASN A 61 5.63 11.51 -10.28
C ASN A 61 5.20 12.05 -8.91
N ASN A 62 6.04 11.93 -7.87
CA ASN A 62 5.75 12.39 -6.51
C ASN A 62 4.46 11.82 -5.90
N ILE A 63 4.12 10.58 -6.25
CA ILE A 63 2.98 9.84 -5.67
C ILE A 63 3.53 8.83 -4.65
N VAL A 64 3.10 8.95 -3.41
CA VAL A 64 3.47 8.02 -2.34
C VAL A 64 2.68 6.73 -2.49
N TYR A 65 3.36 5.59 -2.56
CA TYR A 65 2.73 4.27 -2.56
C TYR A 65 2.96 3.56 -1.24
N SER A 66 1.91 3.01 -0.64
CA SER A 66 2.03 2.08 0.48
C SER A 66 1.95 0.64 -0.03
N PRO A 67 3.00 -0.18 0.10
CA PRO A 67 3.01 -1.55 -0.41
C PRO A 67 1.82 -2.35 0.13
N ASP A 68 1.00 -2.85 -0.80
CA ASP A 68 -0.24 -3.58 -0.52
C ASP A 68 -0.10 -4.66 0.55
N TYR A 69 0.83 -5.62 0.36
CA TYR A 69 1.07 -6.72 1.29
C TYR A 69 1.50 -6.28 2.70
N LEU A 70 1.97 -5.03 2.85
CA LEU A 70 2.26 -4.45 4.16
C LEU A 70 0.99 -3.89 4.78
N VAL A 71 0.28 -3.01 4.06
CA VAL A 71 -0.88 -2.29 4.62
C VAL A 71 -2.13 -3.15 4.76
N ASN A 72 -2.28 -4.18 3.93
CA ASN A 72 -3.41 -5.12 4.00
C ASN A 72 -3.12 -6.36 4.88
N SER A 73 -1.96 -6.40 5.55
CA SER A 73 -1.52 -7.55 6.37
C SER A 73 -2.39 -7.84 7.61
N GLY A 74 -3.34 -6.97 7.94
CA GLY A 74 -4.23 -7.14 9.09
C GLY A 74 -5.00 -8.46 9.10
N GLY A 75 -5.45 -8.94 7.93
CA GLY A 75 -6.15 -10.24 7.83
C GLY A 75 -5.26 -11.43 8.22
N VAL A 76 -4.02 -11.46 7.72
CA VAL A 76 -3.05 -12.52 8.08
C VAL A 76 -2.67 -12.43 9.55
N ILE A 77 -2.53 -11.22 10.10
CA ILE A 77 -2.26 -11.01 11.52
C ILE A 77 -3.41 -11.54 12.38
N ALA A 78 -4.67 -11.28 12.01
CA ALA A 78 -5.84 -11.78 12.72
C ALA A 78 -5.90 -13.31 12.74
N ILE A 79 -5.71 -13.95 11.58
CA ILE A 79 -5.67 -15.42 11.46
C ILE A 79 -4.53 -16.00 12.32
N ALA A 80 -3.34 -15.40 12.29
CA ALA A 80 -2.23 -15.82 13.12
C ALA A 80 -2.54 -15.65 14.62
N SER A 81 -3.25 -14.59 15.01
CA SER A 81 -3.68 -14.38 16.39
C SER A 81 -4.63 -15.48 16.87
N GLU A 82 -5.59 -15.90 16.05
CA GLU A 82 -6.51 -17.01 16.35
C GLU A 82 -5.77 -18.34 16.53
N ILE A 83 -4.88 -18.68 15.58
CA ILE A 83 -4.08 -19.92 15.64
C ILE A 83 -3.23 -19.98 16.93
N ASN A 84 -2.68 -18.83 17.34
CA ASN A 84 -1.80 -18.74 18.50
C ASN A 84 -2.52 -18.43 19.82
N LYS A 85 -3.85 -18.26 19.81
CA LYS A 85 -4.65 -17.86 21.00
C LYS A 85 -4.17 -16.54 21.63
N THR A 86 -3.92 -15.54 20.79
CA THR A 86 -3.39 -14.22 21.17
C THR A 86 -4.26 -13.07 20.67
N GLU A 87 -5.56 -13.30 20.52
CA GLU A 87 -6.56 -12.36 20.03
C GLU A 87 -6.65 -11.12 20.95
N ASN A 88 -6.38 -11.29 22.24
CA ASN A 88 -6.26 -10.19 23.21
C ASN A 88 -5.12 -9.21 22.89
N LEU A 89 -4.18 -9.58 22.02
CA LEU A 89 -3.08 -8.72 21.56
C LEU A 89 -3.28 -8.19 20.13
N LEU A 90 -4.41 -8.49 19.48
CA LEU A 90 -4.63 -8.19 18.07
C LEU A 90 -4.45 -6.70 17.75
N GLU A 91 -5.09 -5.81 18.50
CA GLU A 91 -4.98 -4.35 18.29
C GLU A 91 -3.52 -3.90 18.32
N LYS A 92 -2.75 -4.35 19.33
CA LYS A 92 -1.32 -4.07 19.45
C LYS A 92 -0.49 -4.63 18.29
N GLN A 93 -0.90 -5.75 17.69
CA GLN A 93 -0.24 -6.28 16.50
C GLN A 93 -0.59 -5.47 15.25
N LEU A 94 -1.84 -5.02 15.11
CA LEU A 94 -2.29 -4.16 14.00
C LEU A 94 -1.61 -2.79 14.02
N GLU A 95 -1.38 -2.20 15.19
CA GLU A 95 -0.62 -0.94 15.33
C GLU A 95 0.78 -1.01 14.71
N LYS A 96 1.41 -2.21 14.71
CA LYS A 96 2.73 -2.40 14.10
C LYS A 96 2.71 -2.20 12.58
N ILE A 97 1.56 -2.32 11.92
CA ILE A 97 1.44 -2.05 10.48
C ILE A 97 1.81 -0.59 10.20
N SER A 98 1.25 0.35 10.97
CA SER A 98 1.54 1.79 10.84
C SER A 98 3.02 2.09 11.08
N ASN A 99 3.61 1.52 12.14
CA ASN A 99 5.03 1.71 12.44
C ASN A 99 5.95 1.18 11.32
N ARG A 100 5.62 0.01 10.75
CA ARG A 100 6.37 -0.58 9.63
C ARG A 100 6.22 0.25 8.36
N LEU A 101 5.01 0.74 8.08
CA LEU A 101 4.77 1.61 6.93
C LEU A 101 5.58 2.91 7.06
N LYS A 102 5.54 3.56 8.23
CA LYS A 102 6.31 4.77 8.51
C LYS A 102 7.80 4.56 8.24
N PHE A 103 8.37 3.46 8.73
CA PHE A 103 9.77 3.12 8.48
C PHE A 103 10.06 2.94 6.98
N VAL A 104 9.21 2.22 6.24
CA VAL A 104 9.36 2.04 4.79
C VAL A 104 9.31 3.38 4.04
N LEU A 105 8.41 4.28 4.43
CA LEU A 105 8.28 5.61 3.84
C LEU A 105 9.50 6.49 4.11
N GLU A 106 10.00 6.47 5.35
CA GLU A 106 11.21 7.21 5.75
C GLU A 106 12.44 6.70 4.98
N GLU A 107 12.62 5.38 4.88
CA GLU A 107 13.73 4.77 4.13
C GLU A 107 13.63 5.02 2.62
N SER A 108 12.42 4.94 2.05
CA SER A 108 12.15 5.31 0.65
C SER A 108 12.55 6.76 0.37
N LYS A 109 12.15 7.69 1.24
CA LYS A 109 12.53 9.11 1.13
C LYS A 109 14.04 9.31 1.24
N LYS A 110 14.70 8.65 2.20
CA LYS A 110 16.14 8.77 2.43
C LYS A 110 16.98 8.24 1.27
N LYS A 111 16.55 7.12 0.67
CA LYS A 111 17.28 6.44 -0.41
C LYS A 111 16.84 6.88 -1.81
N ASN A 112 15.74 7.64 -1.91
CA ASN A 112 15.06 7.95 -3.16
C ASN A 112 14.73 6.69 -3.97
N GLU A 113 14.22 5.66 -3.28
CA GLU A 113 13.88 4.35 -3.84
C GLU A 113 12.38 4.05 -3.68
N PRO A 114 11.75 3.31 -4.61
CA PRO A 114 10.35 2.91 -4.47
C PRO A 114 10.06 2.10 -3.20
N THR A 115 8.94 2.41 -2.54
CA THR A 115 8.52 1.75 -1.30
C THR A 115 8.32 0.25 -1.45
N ASN A 116 7.88 -0.24 -2.61
CA ASN A 116 7.74 -1.67 -2.90
C ASN A 116 9.09 -2.41 -2.90
N LEU A 117 10.17 -1.75 -3.32
CA LEU A 117 11.51 -2.34 -3.29
C LEU A 117 12.10 -2.30 -1.88
N ILE A 118 11.94 -1.18 -1.17
CA ILE A 118 12.37 -1.03 0.23
C ILE A 118 11.67 -2.06 1.13
N ALA A 119 10.35 -2.16 1.04
CA ALA A 119 9.59 -3.13 1.83
C ALA A 119 9.97 -4.57 1.50
N LYS A 120 10.28 -4.88 0.22
CA LYS A 120 10.75 -6.22 -0.18
C LYS A 120 12.09 -6.55 0.45
N ARG A 121 13.03 -5.59 0.46
CA ARG A 121 14.35 -5.74 1.08
C ARG A 121 14.24 -6.00 2.58
N ILE A 122 13.46 -5.19 3.29
CA ILE A 122 13.22 -5.33 4.74
C ILE A 122 12.57 -6.69 5.07
N ALA A 123 11.64 -7.15 4.23
CA ALA A 123 11.03 -8.46 4.41
C ALA A 123 12.07 -9.59 4.28
N TRP A 124 12.95 -9.54 3.27
CA TRP A 124 14.02 -10.51 3.09
C TRP A 124 15.06 -10.48 4.22
N GLU A 125 15.44 -9.30 4.70
CA GLU A 125 16.35 -9.16 5.84
C GLU A 125 15.79 -9.84 7.10
N ARG A 126 14.49 -9.73 7.35
CA ARG A 126 13.81 -10.40 8.48
C ARG A 126 13.68 -11.92 8.33
N ILE A 127 13.56 -12.41 7.10
CA ILE A 127 13.47 -13.86 6.84
C ILE A 127 14.84 -14.52 7.07
N ASN A 128 15.92 -13.79 6.76
CA ASN A 128 17.30 -14.29 6.82
C ASN A 128 18.03 -13.93 8.13
N SER A 129 17.36 -13.29 9.10
CA SER A 129 17.89 -12.98 10.43
C SER A 129 17.61 -14.10 11.41
#